data_AF-A0A1B6JIF3-F1
#
_entry.id   AF-A0A1B6JIF3-F1
#
_cell.length_a   1.000
_cell.length_b   1.000
_cell.length_c   1.000
_cell.angle_alpha   90.00
_cell.angle_beta   90.00
_cell.angle_gamma   90.00
#
_symmetry.space_group_name_H-M   'P 1'
#
loop_
_entity.id
_entity.type
_entity.pdbx_description
1 polymer ?
#
loop_
_entity_poly.entity_id
_entity_poly.type
_entity_poly.pdbx_seq_one_letter_code
_entity_poly.pdbx_strand_id
1 'polypeptide(L)'
;WLLEVSVVNSYLLYNMEQLNKSSKQIEHRKFRELLVTELVGTVRSSATRKRKSTTDNPERLDGKQHFLRSFENKKKDCKVCSNRKIKRKETMFYCATCTQKPSLCPTECFEKYHTLKTYK
;
A
#
# COMPACT_ATOMS: atom_id res chain seq x y z
N TRP A 1 -23.39 -12.19 13.90
CA TRP A 1 -24.68 -12.74 13.45
C TRP A 1 -24.77 -13.02 11.95
N LEU A 2 -24.87 -12.04 11.02
CA LEU A 2 -25.05 -12.37 9.59
C LEU A 2 -23.95 -13.29 9.03
N LEU A 3 -22.69 -13.02 9.36
CA LEU A 3 -21.56 -13.85 8.91
C LEU A 3 -21.63 -15.29 9.45
N GLU A 4 -21.98 -15.47 10.71
CA GLU A 4 -22.08 -16.79 11.34
C GLU A 4 -23.22 -17.59 10.71
N VAL A 5 -24.37 -16.94 10.48
CA VAL A 5 -25.52 -17.55 9.78
C VAL A 5 -25.12 -17.98 8.37
N SER A 6 -24.42 -17.11 7.62
CA SER A 6 -23.95 -17.45 6.27
C SER A 6 -22.95 -18.62 6.27
N VAL A 7 -22.03 -18.68 7.25
CA VAL A 7 -21.07 -19.79 7.40
C VAL A 7 -21.79 -21.12 7.71
N VAL A 8 -22.78 -21.10 8.60
CA VAL A 8 -23.56 -22.32 8.90
C VAL A 8 -24.40 -22.75 7.69
N ASN A 9 -25.08 -21.81 7.02
CA ASN A 9 -25.90 -22.12 5.86
C ASN A 9 -25.07 -22.71 4.70
N SER A 10 -23.91 -22.12 4.41
CA SER A 10 -23.00 -22.63 3.38
C SER A 10 -22.44 -24.01 3.71
N TYR A 11 -22.15 -24.28 4.99
CA TYR A 11 -21.74 -25.63 5.44
C TYR A 11 -22.84 -26.68 5.21
N LEU A 12 -24.10 -26.34 5.52
CA LEU A 12 -25.22 -27.25 5.30
C LEU A 12 -25.37 -27.59 3.81
N LEU A 13 -25.32 -26.58 2.94
CA LEU A 13 -25.38 -26.77 1.49
C LEU A 13 -24.22 -27.63 0.97
N TYR A 14 -23.00 -27.38 1.45
CA TYR A 14 -21.83 -28.16 1.08
C TYR A 14 -21.99 -29.64 1.46
N ASN A 15 -22.45 -29.92 2.67
CA ASN A 15 -22.64 -31.29 3.14
C ASN A 15 -23.81 -32.01 2.45
N MET A 16 -24.86 -31.29 2.05
CA MET A 16 -25.94 -31.84 1.23
C MET A 16 -25.40 -32.26 -0.15
N GLU A 17 -24.56 -31.44 -0.76
CA GLU A 17 -23.94 -31.76 -2.06
C GLU A 17 -23.00 -32.96 -1.96
N GLN A 18 -22.21 -33.07 -0.87
CA GLN A 18 -21.33 -34.21 -0.66
C GLN A 18 -22.09 -35.52 -0.48
N LEU A 19 -23.23 -35.50 0.20
CA LEU A 19 -24.13 -36.67 0.28
C LEU A 19 -24.67 -37.08 -1.09
N ASN A 20 -25.09 -36.11 -1.91
CA ASN A 20 -25.55 -36.37 -3.28
C ASN A 20 -24.45 -37.00 -4.16
N LYS A 21 -23.18 -36.70 -3.87
CA LYS A 21 -22.00 -37.27 -4.55
C LYS A 21 -21.46 -38.54 -3.89
N SER A 22 -22.21 -39.17 -2.97
CA SER A 22 -21.79 -40.33 -2.16
C SER A 22 -20.42 -40.15 -1.47
N SER A 23 -20.05 -38.90 -1.20
CA SER A 23 -18.78 -38.52 -0.60
C SER A 23 -18.93 -38.34 0.90
N LYS A 24 -17.86 -38.58 1.65
CA LYS A 24 -17.86 -38.39 3.11
C LYS A 24 -18.07 -36.92 3.45
N GLN A 25 -19.04 -36.63 4.30
CA GLN A 25 -19.25 -35.31 4.88
C GLN A 25 -18.04 -34.91 5.74
N ILE A 26 -17.77 -33.61 5.80
CA ILE A 26 -16.69 -33.08 6.64
C ILE A 26 -17.27 -32.45 7.90
N GLU A 27 -16.46 -32.39 8.96
CA GLU A 27 -16.82 -31.69 10.19
C GLU A 27 -16.83 -30.17 9.98
N HIS A 28 -17.74 -29.45 10.64
CA HIS A 28 -17.87 -27.99 10.54
C HIS A 28 -16.55 -27.25 10.84
N ARG A 29 -15.73 -27.75 11.77
CA ARG A 29 -14.40 -27.19 12.04
C ARG A 29 -13.52 -27.24 10.80
N LYS A 30 -13.50 -28.38 10.11
CA LYS A 30 -12.69 -28.57 8.91
C LYS A 30 -13.18 -27.72 7.75
N PHE A 31 -14.50 -27.58 7.60
CA PHE A 31 -15.10 -26.69 6.62
C PHE A 31 -14.65 -25.23 6.82
N ARG A 32 -14.64 -24.74 8.07
CA ARG A 32 -14.17 -23.38 8.38
C ARG A 32 -12.69 -23.17 8.06
N GLU A 33 -11.84 -24.16 8.35
CA GLU A 33 -10.42 -24.12 7.97
C GLU A 33 -10.23 -23.99 6.46
N LEU A 34 -10.96 -24.78 5.66
CA LEU A 34 -10.93 -24.73 4.20
C LEU A 34 -11.45 -23.39 3.69
N LEU A 35 -12.60 -22.94 4.20
CA LEU A 35 -13.22 -21.67 3.80
C LEU A 35 -12.29 -20.47 4.07
N VAL A 36 -11.60 -20.45 5.22
CA VAL A 36 -10.59 -19.41 5.50
C VAL A 36 -9.40 -19.52 4.54
N THR A 37 -8.92 -20.73 4.27
CA THR A 37 -7.77 -20.95 3.37
C THR A 37 -8.08 -20.46 1.96
N GLU A 38 -9.25 -20.81 1.41
CA GLU A 38 -9.70 -20.41 0.08
C GLU A 38 -9.98 -18.91 -0.02
N LEU A 39 -10.69 -18.33 0.96
CA LEU A 39 -11.02 -16.89 0.95
C LEU A 39 -9.80 -15.99 1.14
N VAL A 40 -8.84 -16.42 1.98
CA VAL A 40 -7.58 -15.68 2.17
C VAL A 40 -6.65 -15.87 0.98
N GLY A 41 -6.71 -17.02 0.29
CA GLY A 41 -5.87 -17.35 -0.85
C GLY A 41 -4.39 -17.00 -0.63
N THR A 42 -3.72 -16.52 -1.69
CA THR A 42 -2.36 -15.97 -1.63
C THR A 42 -2.31 -14.49 -1.22
N VAL A 43 -3.33 -13.92 -0.57
CA VAL A 43 -3.35 -12.48 -0.26
C VAL A 43 -2.19 -12.07 0.68
N ARG A 44 -1.64 -13.02 1.45
CA ARG A 44 -0.42 -12.80 2.25
C ARG A 44 0.88 -12.65 1.43
N SER A 45 0.94 -13.08 0.17
CA SER A 45 2.11 -12.80 -0.70
C SER A 45 2.07 -11.38 -1.28
N SER A 46 0.95 -10.66 -1.17
CA SER A 46 0.88 -9.22 -1.46
C SER A 46 1.35 -8.34 -0.28
N ALA A 47 1.79 -8.94 0.83
CA ALA A 47 2.59 -8.23 1.84
C ALA A 47 4.01 -7.91 1.32
N THR A 48 4.14 -7.53 0.04
CA THR A 48 5.19 -6.57 -0.32
C THR A 48 4.90 -5.35 0.54
N ARG A 49 5.76 -5.12 1.55
CA ARG A 49 5.83 -3.90 2.37
C ARG A 49 5.12 -2.77 1.64
N LYS A 50 3.90 -2.42 2.04
CA LYS A 50 3.15 -1.31 1.43
C LYS A 50 4.08 -0.10 1.49
N ARG A 51 4.78 0.19 0.39
CA ARG A 51 5.32 1.52 0.14
C ARG A 51 4.09 2.38 0.22
N LYS A 52 4.09 3.36 1.13
CA LYS A 52 3.06 4.41 1.16
C LYS A 52 2.76 4.77 -0.28
N SER A 53 1.48 4.65 -0.66
CA SER A 53 1.03 4.92 -2.01
C SER A 53 1.72 6.19 -2.48
N THR A 54 2.43 6.11 -3.60
CA THR A 54 2.93 7.27 -4.33
C THR A 54 1.78 7.95 -5.05
N THR A 55 0.60 8.05 -4.42
CA THR A 55 -0.44 8.94 -4.93
C THR A 55 0.14 10.32 -4.80
N ASP A 56 0.27 10.96 -5.95
CA ASP A 56 0.80 12.29 -6.08
C ASP A 56 -0.19 13.23 -5.38
N ASN A 57 0.13 13.64 -4.15
CA ASN A 57 -0.79 14.46 -3.36
C ASN A 57 -1.03 15.79 -4.09
N PRO A 58 -2.29 16.23 -4.24
CA PRO A 58 -2.62 17.48 -4.94
C PRO A 58 -2.03 18.72 -4.24
N GLU A 59 -1.70 18.61 -2.95
CA GLU A 59 -1.05 19.64 -2.12
C GLU A 59 0.27 20.17 -2.68
N ARG A 60 0.94 19.44 -3.59
CA ARG A 60 2.20 19.92 -4.16
C ARG A 60 2.01 21.03 -5.21
N LEU A 61 0.82 21.11 -5.84
CA LEU A 61 0.49 22.05 -6.91
C LEU A 61 -0.54 23.09 -6.44
N ASP A 62 -0.69 23.29 -5.13
CA ASP A 62 -1.75 24.13 -4.57
C ASP A 62 -1.44 25.64 -4.61
N GLY A 63 -0.28 26.02 -5.16
CA GLY A 63 0.17 27.40 -5.27
C GLY A 63 0.51 28.06 -3.93
N LYS A 64 0.51 27.32 -2.83
CA LYS A 64 0.89 27.85 -1.52
C LYS A 64 2.41 27.95 -1.38
N GLN A 65 2.83 28.77 -0.42
CA GLN A 65 4.24 28.89 -0.10
C GLN A 65 4.78 27.58 0.49
N HIS A 66 5.85 27.06 -0.10
CA HIS A 66 6.56 25.90 0.40
C HIS A 66 7.87 26.31 1.08
N PHE A 67 8.13 25.75 2.26
CA PHE A 67 9.34 26.03 3.02
C PHE A 67 10.28 24.83 3.02
N LEU A 68 11.54 25.07 2.63
CA LEU A 68 12.59 24.07 2.70
C LEU A 68 13.23 24.09 4.10
N ARG A 69 13.37 22.91 4.71
CA ARG A 69 14.10 22.71 5.97
C ARG A 69 15.16 21.62 5.81
N SER A 70 16.18 21.63 6.66
CA SER A 70 17.20 20.58 6.70
C SER A 70 16.85 19.53 7.77
N PHE A 71 17.24 18.28 7.52
CA PHE A 71 17.38 17.26 8.56
C PHE A 71 18.69 17.50 9.29
N GLU A 72 18.68 17.37 10.62
CA GLU A 72 19.89 17.58 11.44
C GLU A 72 20.98 16.55 11.14
N ASN A 73 20.61 15.26 11.01
CA ASN A 73 21.59 14.17 10.95
C ASN A 73 21.23 13.06 9.95
N LYS A 74 20.39 13.35 8.95
CA LYS A 74 19.89 12.32 8.03
C LYS A 74 19.87 12.81 6.59
N LYS A 75 20.41 11.99 5.69
CA LYS A 75 20.28 12.16 4.24
C LYS A 75 19.23 11.19 3.72
N LYS A 76 18.38 11.67 2.81
CA LYS A 76 17.34 10.86 2.17
C LYS A 76 17.43 11.00 0.66
N ASP A 77 16.96 9.98 -0.05
CA ASP A 77 16.88 10.00 -1.51
C ASP A 77 15.97 11.15 -1.98
N CYS A 78 16.47 11.98 -2.90
CA CYS A 78 15.67 13.04 -3.51
C CYS A 78 14.50 12.45 -4.29
N LYS A 79 13.28 12.93 -4.05
CA LYS A 79 12.06 12.41 -4.67
C LYS A 79 12.02 12.58 -6.20
N VAL A 80 12.68 13.61 -6.70
CA VAL A 80 12.72 14.02 -8.12
C VAL A 80 13.84 13.29 -8.86
N CYS A 81 15.10 13.52 -8.47
CA CYS A 81 16.25 13.07 -9.26
C CYS A 81 16.92 11.77 -8.77
N SER A 82 16.54 11.21 -7.62
CA SER A 82 17.15 9.97 -7.14
C SER A 82 16.49 8.75 -7.78
N ASN A 83 17.30 7.95 -8.47
CA ASN A 83 16.91 6.64 -8.98
C ASN A 83 17.94 5.61 -8.55
N ARG A 84 17.57 4.71 -7.61
CA ARG A 84 18.49 3.68 -7.07
C ARG A 84 19.06 2.73 -8.12
N LYS A 85 18.41 2.60 -9.29
CA LYS A 85 18.89 1.73 -10.38
C LYS A 85 19.91 2.43 -11.29
N ILE A 86 19.89 3.77 -11.36
CA ILE A 86 20.71 4.56 -12.30
C ILE A 86 21.69 5.44 -11.54
N LYS A 87 21.17 6.33 -10.70
CA LYS A 87 21.95 7.30 -9.93
C LYS A 87 21.23 7.64 -8.63
N ARG A 88 21.80 7.22 -7.51
CA ARG A 88 21.33 7.63 -6.18
C ARG A 88 21.79 9.06 -5.91
N LYS A 89 20.84 9.95 -5.62
CA LYS A 89 21.13 11.32 -5.18
C LYS A 89 20.42 11.59 -3.88
N GLU A 90 21.20 11.92 -2.86
CA GLU A 90 20.68 12.20 -1.52
C GLU A 90 20.69 13.69 -1.24
N THR A 91 19.80 14.09 -0.34
CA THR A 91 19.64 15.47 0.11
C THR A 91 19.39 15.49 1.61
N MET A 92 19.90 16.53 2.28
CA MET A 92 19.56 16.84 3.67
C MET A 92 18.30 17.69 3.78
N PHE A 93 17.73 18.13 2.65
CA PHE A 93 16.63 19.07 2.64
C PHE A 93 15.29 18.39 2.36
N TYR A 94 14.22 18.93 2.95
CA TYR A 94 12.84 18.50 2.74
C TYR A 94 11.87 19.67 2.74
N CYS A 95 10.74 19.50 2.08
CA CYS A 95 9.64 20.47 2.14
C CYS A 95 8.83 20.26 3.43
N ALA A 96 8.76 21.26 4.30
CA ALA A 96 8.08 21.18 5.60
C ALA A 96 6.55 21.35 5.50
N THR A 97 6.07 21.99 4.43
CA THR A 97 4.65 22.30 4.23
C THR A 97 3.87 21.16 3.59
N CYS A 98 4.51 20.35 2.72
CA CYS A 98 3.91 19.16 2.16
C CYS A 98 3.68 18.09 3.24
N THR A 99 2.49 17.49 3.28
CA THR A 99 2.14 16.44 4.27
C THR A 99 3.11 15.25 4.25
N GLN A 100 3.60 14.88 3.06
CA GLN A 100 4.55 13.78 2.90
C GLN A 100 6.00 14.13 3.27
N LYS A 101 6.28 15.41 3.56
CA LYS A 101 7.62 15.95 3.84
C LYS A 101 8.69 15.41 2.87
N PRO A 102 8.52 15.59 1.55
CA PRO A 102 9.39 15.01 0.54
C PRO A 102 10.79 15.60 0.64
N SER A 103 11.79 14.74 0.52
CA SER A 103 13.19 15.15 0.46
C SER A 103 13.53 15.61 -0.96
N LEU A 104 14.00 16.85 -1.09
CA LEU A 104 14.21 17.53 -2.38
C LEU A 104 15.58 18.22 -2.39
N CYS A 105 16.21 18.33 -3.55
CA CYS A 105 17.39 19.17 -3.68
C CYS A 105 16.96 20.66 -3.66
N PRO A 106 17.71 21.56 -3.00
CA PRO A 106 17.33 22.97 -2.85
C PRO A 106 17.14 23.75 -4.14
N THR A 107 17.79 23.34 -5.22
CA THR A 107 17.75 24.02 -6.51
C THR A 107 16.58 23.52 -7.35
N GLU A 108 16.84 22.95 -8.53
CA GLU A 108 15.82 22.62 -9.53
C GLU A 108 14.77 21.60 -9.05
N CYS A 109 15.13 20.70 -8.14
CA CYS A 109 14.20 19.65 -7.69
C CYS A 109 13.07 20.22 -6.83
N PHE A 110 13.34 21.27 -6.07
CA PHE A 110 12.30 21.90 -5.25
C PHE A 110 11.26 22.58 -6.14
N GLU A 111 11.71 23.34 -7.13
CA GLU A 111 10.84 23.99 -8.11
C GLU A 111 10.05 22.96 -8.92
N LYS A 112 10.74 22.03 -9.60
CA LYS A 112 10.11 21.00 -10.46
C LYS A 112 9.02 20.20 -9.73
N TYR A 113 9.23 19.89 -8.44
CA TYR A 113 8.26 19.12 -7.66
C TYR A 113 6.94 19.88 -7.39
N HIS A 114 7.02 21.20 -7.19
CA HIS A 114 5.88 22.04 -6.85
C HIS A 114 5.28 22.78 -8.06
N THR A 115 5.88 22.69 -9.24
CA THR A 115 5.38 23.36 -10.46
C THR A 115 4.91 22.40 -11.56
N LEU A 116 5.53 21.23 -11.72
CA LEU A 116 5.27 20.34 -12.85
C LEU A 116 4.36 19.17 -12.48
N LYS A 117 3.34 18.87 -13.30
CA LYS A 117 2.55 17.64 -13.14
C LYS A 117 3.41 16.38 -13.22
N THR A 118 4.44 16.37 -14.06
CA THR A 118 5.43 15.29 -14.17
C THR A 118 6.79 15.80 -13.71
N TYR A 119 7.28 15.29 -12.58
CA TYR A 119 8.53 15.74 -11.96
C TYR A 119 9.66 14.70 -11.99
N LYS A 120 9.42 13.51 -12.56
CA LYS A 120 10.42 12.44 -12.68
C LYS A 120 10.86 12.27 -14.12
#